data_AF-A0A920EBS1-F1
#
_entry.id   AF-A0A920EBS1-F1
#
_cell.length_a   1.000
_cell.length_b   1.000
_cell.length_c   1.000
_cell.angle_alpha   90.00
_cell.angle_beta   90.00
_cell.angle_gamma   90.00
#
_symmetry.space_group_name_H-M   'P 1'
#
loop_
_entity.id
_entity.type
_entity.pdbx_description
1 polymer ?
#
loop_
_entity_poly.entity_id
_entity_poly.type
_entity_poly.pdbx_seq_one_letter_code
_entity_poly.pdbx_strand_id
1 'polypeptide(L)'
;MAGAQPYQTQGFVEKIAYAAWACADPGLQYDSTINEWHTCPEGGRINASNPCSEYMFLDDTACNLASLNLMQFRELMPNLIFRDLNMRYGMDGHAGNFSANGTIPSKEIAQLPMNIGPWGWALPILAVC
;
A
#
# COMPACT_ATOMS: atom_id res chain seq x y z
N MET A 1 -9.64 -25.71 9.00
CA MET A 1 -9.67 -25.04 7.69
C MET A 1 -10.33 -26.00 6.71
N ALA A 2 -11.53 -25.68 6.22
CA ALA A 2 -12.27 -26.57 5.33
C ALA A 2 -11.49 -26.80 4.03
N GLY A 3 -11.37 -28.06 3.61
CA GLY A 3 -10.57 -28.47 2.47
C GLY A 3 -11.06 -27.88 1.15
N ALA A 4 -10.17 -27.14 0.48
CA ALA A 4 -10.41 -26.64 -0.87
C ALA A 4 -10.65 -27.83 -1.83
N GLN A 5 -11.78 -27.80 -2.55
CA GLN A 5 -12.10 -28.80 -3.55
C GLN A 5 -11.26 -28.55 -4.83
N PRO A 6 -10.69 -29.58 -5.46
CA PRO A 6 -9.88 -29.40 -6.66
C PRO A 6 -10.77 -28.91 -7.82
N TYR A 7 -10.48 -27.70 -8.28
CA TYR A 7 -11.17 -27.03 -9.38
C TYR A 7 -10.30 -27.08 -10.65
N GLN A 8 -10.88 -27.37 -11.82
CA GLN A 8 -10.18 -27.32 -13.12
C GLN A 8 -9.79 -25.88 -13.48
N THR A 9 -8.53 -25.51 -13.24
CA THR A 9 -7.97 -24.15 -13.36
C THR A 9 -8.30 -23.40 -14.65
N GLN A 10 -8.37 -24.09 -15.79
CA GLN A 10 -8.60 -23.43 -17.09
C GLN A 10 -9.91 -22.64 -17.14
N GLY A 11 -11.00 -23.20 -16.61
CA GLY A 11 -12.27 -22.48 -16.54
C GLY A 11 -12.32 -21.39 -15.46
N PHE A 12 -11.38 -21.35 -14.49
CA PHE A 12 -11.44 -20.39 -13.37
C PHE A 12 -11.09 -19.00 -13.88
N VAL A 13 -9.97 -18.96 -14.59
CA VAL A 13 -9.39 -17.73 -15.10
C VAL A 13 -10.34 -17.14 -16.13
N GLU A 14 -10.98 -17.98 -16.95
CA GLU A 14 -12.04 -17.55 -17.88
C GLU A 14 -13.22 -16.89 -17.17
N LYS A 15 -13.67 -17.43 -16.02
CA LYS A 15 -14.75 -16.81 -15.22
C LYS A 15 -14.34 -15.48 -14.60
N ILE A 16 -13.11 -15.40 -14.07
CA ILE A 16 -12.57 -14.15 -13.52
C ILE A 16 -12.45 -13.11 -14.62
N ALA A 17 -11.89 -13.47 -15.77
CA ALA A 17 -11.73 -12.59 -16.91
C ALA A 17 -13.08 -12.10 -17.46
N TYR A 18 -14.08 -12.98 -17.56
CA TYR A 18 -15.43 -12.61 -17.97
C TYR A 18 -16.07 -11.64 -16.98
N ALA A 19 -15.94 -11.89 -15.67
CA ALA A 19 -16.45 -10.98 -14.64
C ALA A 19 -15.75 -9.61 -14.70
N ALA A 20 -14.42 -9.59 -14.81
CA ALA A 20 -13.65 -8.36 -14.91
C ALA A 20 -14.00 -7.55 -16.16
N TRP A 21 -14.27 -8.22 -17.29
CA TRP A 21 -14.79 -7.53 -18.48
C TRP A 21 -16.22 -6.99 -18.27
N ALA A 22 -17.09 -7.74 -17.60
CA ALA A 22 -18.49 -7.38 -17.41
C ALA A 22 -18.70 -6.25 -16.38
N CYS A 23 -17.89 -6.19 -15.32
CA CYS A 23 -18.09 -5.26 -14.21
C CYS A 23 -16.81 -4.65 -13.63
N ALA A 24 -15.64 -4.80 -14.27
CA ALA A 24 -14.34 -4.36 -13.77
C ALA A 24 -13.84 -5.05 -12.47
N ASP A 25 -14.50 -6.14 -12.05
CA ASP A 25 -14.19 -6.89 -10.83
C ASP A 25 -14.26 -8.41 -11.04
N PRO A 26 -13.54 -9.22 -10.24
CA PRO A 26 -12.62 -8.81 -9.18
C PRO A 26 -11.23 -8.41 -9.74
N GLY A 27 -10.51 -7.58 -8.98
CA GLY A 27 -9.07 -7.37 -9.17
C GLY A 27 -8.23 -8.62 -8.90
N LEU A 28 -6.94 -8.57 -9.26
CA LEU A 28 -5.97 -9.64 -9.03
C LEU A 28 -4.90 -9.20 -8.02
N GLN A 29 -4.70 -9.99 -6.98
CA GLN A 29 -3.64 -9.78 -5.99
C GLN A 29 -2.67 -10.97 -6.03
N TYR A 30 -1.41 -10.71 -6.36
CA TYR A 30 -0.35 -11.72 -6.39
C TYR A 30 0.29 -11.88 -5.02
N ASP A 31 -0.41 -12.61 -4.15
CA ASP A 31 -0.07 -12.82 -2.75
C ASP A 31 1.39 -13.28 -2.50
N SER A 32 1.91 -14.20 -3.32
CA SER A 32 3.28 -14.71 -3.17
C SER A 32 4.32 -13.63 -3.48
N THR A 33 4.14 -12.88 -4.57
CA THR A 33 5.04 -11.78 -4.93
C THR A 33 5.03 -10.66 -3.87
N ILE A 34 3.85 -10.33 -3.34
CA ILE A 34 3.71 -9.32 -2.28
C ILE A 34 4.50 -9.72 -1.04
N ASN A 35 4.36 -10.97 -0.58
CA ASN A 35 5.06 -11.44 0.60
C ASN A 35 6.56 -11.69 0.36
N GLU A 36 6.98 -12.02 -0.87
CA GLU A 36 8.40 -12.16 -1.23
C GLU A 36 9.15 -10.84 -1.11
N TRP A 37 8.52 -9.71 -1.44
CA TRP A 37 9.12 -8.37 -1.37
C TRP A 37 8.81 -7.62 -0.07
N HIS A 38 8.23 -8.32 0.90
CA HIS A 38 7.88 -7.75 2.19
C HIS A 38 9.13 -7.24 2.91
N THR A 39 9.13 -5.96 3.29
CA THR A 39 10.27 -5.31 3.95
C THR A 39 10.40 -5.62 5.44
N CYS A 40 9.37 -6.18 6.07
CA CYS A 40 9.38 -6.58 7.49
C CYS A 40 8.76 -7.98 7.72
N PRO A 41 9.30 -9.04 7.09
CA PRO A 41 8.73 -10.40 7.18
C PRO A 41 8.70 -10.98 8.60
N GLU A 42 9.61 -10.54 9.48
CA GLU A 42 9.60 -10.91 10.89
C GLU A 42 8.39 -10.35 11.66
N GLY A 43 7.74 -9.30 11.14
CA GLY A 43 6.56 -8.68 11.74
C GLY A 43 5.26 -9.43 11.46
N GLY A 44 5.27 -10.37 10.51
CA GLY A 44 4.11 -11.17 10.13
C GLY A 44 3.94 -11.27 8.62
N ARG A 45 2.84 -11.90 8.20
CA ARG A 45 2.48 -12.08 6.80
C ARG A 45 1.51 -10.98 6.39
N ILE A 46 1.64 -10.47 5.16
CA ILE A 46 0.64 -9.58 4.56
C ILE A 46 -0.53 -10.43 4.08
N ASN A 47 -1.73 -10.17 4.58
CA ASN A 47 -2.92 -10.97 4.27
C ASN A 47 -3.86 -10.29 3.27
N ALA A 48 -3.89 -8.97 3.27
CA ALA A 48 -4.80 -8.19 2.44
C ALA A 48 -4.19 -6.84 2.08
N SER A 49 -4.85 -6.18 1.14
CA SER A 49 -4.59 -4.80 0.77
C SER A 49 -5.65 -3.87 1.35
N ASN A 50 -5.41 -2.57 1.25
CA ASN A 50 -6.48 -1.58 1.40
C ASN A 50 -7.40 -1.60 0.14
N PRO A 51 -8.57 -0.93 0.17
CA PRO A 51 -9.57 -1.01 -0.90
C PRO A 51 -9.07 -0.67 -2.32
N CYS A 52 -8.02 0.16 -2.43
CA CYS A 52 -7.45 0.59 -3.71
C CYS A 52 -6.16 -0.16 -4.10
N SER A 53 -5.74 -1.16 -3.30
CA SER A 53 -4.60 -2.04 -3.56
C SER A 53 -3.20 -1.39 -3.61
N GLU A 54 -3.04 -0.16 -3.14
CA GLU A 54 -1.77 0.58 -3.08
C GLU A 54 -1.02 0.42 -1.76
N TYR A 55 -1.69 -0.09 -0.72
CA TYR A 55 -1.11 -0.32 0.60
C TYR A 55 -1.16 -1.80 0.97
N MET A 56 0.03 -2.38 1.12
CA MET A 56 0.27 -3.79 1.43
C MET A 56 1.16 -3.87 2.67
N PHE A 57 0.57 -4.10 3.84
CA PHE A 57 1.32 -4.12 5.08
C PHE A 57 0.68 -5.06 6.11
N LEU A 58 1.25 -5.09 7.31
CA LEU A 58 0.80 -5.98 8.38
C LEU A 58 -0.64 -5.67 8.80
N ASP A 59 -1.31 -6.66 9.38
CA ASP A 59 -2.65 -6.48 9.94
C ASP A 59 -2.65 -5.38 11.02
N ASP A 60 -3.80 -4.74 11.21
CA ASP A 60 -4.00 -3.65 12.17
C ASP A 60 -3.02 -2.48 11.97
N THR A 61 -2.76 -2.12 10.71
CA THR A 61 -1.98 -0.93 10.34
C THR A 61 -2.79 0.05 9.50
N ALA A 62 -2.33 1.29 9.44
CA ALA A 62 -2.97 2.37 8.71
C ALA A 62 -1.96 3.13 7.84
N CYS A 63 -2.45 3.69 6.74
CA CYS A 63 -1.66 4.46 5.79
C CYS A 63 -2.09 5.93 5.76
N ASN A 64 -1.12 6.83 5.77
CA ASN A 64 -1.32 8.25 5.50
C ASN A 64 -0.76 8.56 4.12
N LEU A 65 -1.63 8.94 3.18
CA LEU A 65 -1.27 9.18 1.78
C LEU A 65 -1.30 10.67 1.44
N ALA A 66 -0.39 11.08 0.57
CA ALA A 66 -0.36 12.42 -0.01
C ALA A 66 0.17 12.36 -1.45
N SER A 67 -0.50 13.06 -2.37
CA SER A 67 -0.07 13.17 -3.78
C SER A 67 0.71 14.45 -4.03
N LEU A 68 1.65 14.38 -4.98
CA LEU A 68 2.39 15.54 -5.47
C LEU A 68 1.83 16.01 -6.81
N ASN A 69 1.58 17.31 -6.96
CA ASN A 69 1.21 17.88 -8.25
C ASN A 69 2.44 18.04 -9.17
N LEU A 70 2.67 17.05 -10.03
CA LEU A 70 3.83 17.03 -10.92
C LEU A 70 3.87 18.20 -11.93
N MET A 71 2.74 18.82 -12.25
CA MET A 71 2.69 19.93 -13.22
C MET A 71 3.42 21.18 -12.72
N GLN A 72 3.51 21.39 -11.41
CA GLN A 72 4.26 22.51 -10.82
C GLN A 72 5.77 22.38 -11.04
N PHE A 73 6.25 21.18 -11.38
CA PHE A 73 7.67 20.87 -11.53
C PHE A 73 8.14 20.82 -12.97
N ARG A 74 7.21 20.89 -13.92
CA ARG A 74 7.48 20.72 -15.36
C ARG A 74 8.54 21.68 -15.91
N GLU A 75 8.50 22.95 -15.49
CA GLU A 75 9.41 23.99 -15.99
C GLU A 75 10.63 24.21 -15.10
N LEU A 76 10.46 23.99 -13.79
CA LEU A 76 11.50 24.20 -12.78
C LEU A 76 12.55 23.08 -12.78
N MET A 77 12.18 21.89 -13.26
CA MET A 77 13.03 20.71 -13.28
C MET A 77 12.88 19.95 -14.61
N PRO A 78 13.52 20.43 -15.69
CA PRO A 78 13.50 19.74 -16.99
C PRO A 78 14.10 18.32 -16.94
N ASN A 79 14.88 18.01 -15.91
CA ASN A 79 15.44 16.68 -15.62
C ASN A 79 15.03 16.22 -14.22
N LEU A 80 13.72 16.20 -13.92
CA LEU A 80 13.20 15.80 -12.62
C LEU A 80 13.72 14.42 -12.18
N ILE A 81 14.49 14.39 -11.10
CA ILE A 81 14.88 13.15 -10.40
C ILE A 81 14.10 13.12 -9.07
N PHE A 82 13.38 12.03 -8.80
CA PHE A 82 12.50 11.88 -7.62
C PHE A 82 13.15 12.26 -6.28
N ARG A 83 14.48 12.07 -6.16
CA ARG A 83 15.25 12.43 -4.97
C ARG A 83 15.17 13.93 -4.62
N ASP A 84 14.99 14.79 -5.63
CA ASP A 84 14.93 16.25 -5.45
C ASP A 84 13.56 16.72 -4.93
N LEU A 85 12.51 15.93 -5.14
CA LEU A 85 11.17 16.22 -4.63
C LEU A 85 11.05 15.96 -3.13
N ASN A 86 11.60 14.84 -2.64
CA ASN A 86 11.45 14.48 -1.24
C ASN A 86 12.17 15.47 -0.30
N MET A 87 13.39 15.91 -0.68
CA MET A 87 14.17 16.85 0.13
C MET A 87 13.59 18.26 0.18
N ARG A 88 12.82 18.69 -0.83
CA ARG A 88 12.36 20.08 -0.94
C ARG A 88 11.03 20.36 -0.24
N TYR A 89 10.19 19.34 -0.08
CA TYR A 89 8.85 19.49 0.50
C TYR A 89 8.70 18.92 1.91
N GLY A 90 9.72 18.22 2.44
CA GLY A 90 9.67 17.68 3.79
C GLY A 90 8.46 16.77 4.02
N MET A 91 8.13 15.96 3.00
CA MET A 91 6.97 15.06 3.01
C MET A 91 7.07 14.06 4.17
N ASP A 92 8.27 13.56 4.43
CA ASP A 92 8.57 12.68 5.58
C ASP A 92 8.21 13.34 6.93
N GLY A 93 8.48 14.64 7.08
CA GLY A 93 8.16 15.40 8.30
C GLY A 93 6.66 15.67 8.46
N HIS A 94 5.95 15.93 7.37
CA HIS A 94 4.50 16.13 7.41
C HIS A 94 3.78 14.82 7.72
N ALA A 95 4.20 13.70 7.12
CA ALA A 95 3.65 12.37 7.41
C ALA A 95 3.78 12.03 8.90
N GLY A 96 4.94 12.29 9.52
CA GLY A 96 5.14 12.11 10.96
C GLY A 96 4.20 12.95 11.83
N ASN A 97 3.92 14.19 11.44
CA ASN A 97 2.97 15.05 12.15
C ASN A 97 1.51 14.58 12.03
N PHE A 98 1.09 14.08 10.86
CA PHE A 98 -0.24 13.49 10.68
C PHE A 98 -0.41 12.24 11.53
N SER A 99 0.61 11.39 11.60
CA SER A 99 0.62 10.20 12.45
C SER A 99 0.55 10.54 13.94
N ALA A 100 1.25 11.59 14.38
CA ALA A 100 1.28 12.00 15.79
C ALA A 100 -0.02 12.68 16.27
N ASN A 101 -0.71 13.40 15.37
CA ASN A 101 -1.91 14.17 15.71
C ASN A 101 -3.22 13.53 15.21
N GLY A 102 -3.12 12.45 14.45
CA GLY A 102 -4.28 11.72 13.93
C GLY A 102 -5.06 11.04 15.05
N THR A 103 -6.38 11.11 15.00
CA THR A 103 -7.24 10.32 15.89
C THR A 103 -7.53 8.98 15.22
N ILE A 104 -7.09 7.89 15.85
CA ILE A 104 -7.31 6.53 15.35
C ILE A 104 -8.49 5.91 16.11
N PRO A 105 -9.49 5.33 15.41
CA PRO A 105 -10.74 4.89 16.04
C PRO A 105 -10.62 3.61 16.88
N SER A 106 -9.53 2.84 16.74
CA SER A 106 -9.30 1.59 17.46
C SER A 106 -7.87 1.53 18.02
N LYS A 107 -7.71 0.80 19.13
CA LYS A 107 -6.42 0.72 19.84
C LYS A 107 -5.43 -0.15 19.11
N GLU A 108 -5.95 -1.21 18.49
CA GLU A 108 -5.22 -2.20 17.71
C GLU A 108 -4.48 -1.52 16.55
N ILE A 109 -5.20 -0.65 15.80
CA ILE A 109 -4.64 0.13 14.68
C ILE A 109 -3.66 1.20 15.15
N ALA A 110 -3.83 1.74 16.37
CA ALA A 110 -2.93 2.77 16.90
C ALA A 110 -1.59 2.20 17.40
N GLN A 111 -1.59 0.98 17.93
CA GLN A 111 -0.44 0.42 18.66
C GLN A 111 0.67 -0.09 17.75
N LEU A 112 0.31 -0.84 16.70
CA LEU A 112 1.30 -1.44 15.80
C LEU A 112 2.16 -0.39 15.11
N PRO A 113 1.61 0.63 14.39
CA PRO A 113 2.41 1.67 13.74
C PRO A 113 3.37 2.43 14.68
N MET A 114 3.01 2.60 15.95
CA MET A 114 3.88 3.22 16.95
C MET A 114 5.06 2.33 17.37
N ASN A 115 4.90 1.00 17.34
CA ASN A 115 5.91 0.05 17.81
C ASN A 115 6.96 -0.34 16.76
N ILE A 116 6.63 -0.24 15.46
CA ILE A 116 7.53 -0.59 14.35
C ILE A 116 8.41 0.60 13.90
N GLY A 117 8.33 1.72 14.61
CA GLY A 117 9.13 2.93 14.35
C GLY A 117 8.73 3.66 13.06
N PRO A 118 9.55 4.59 12.55
CA PRO A 118 9.26 5.36 11.31
C PRO A 118 9.19 4.49 10.05
N TRP A 119 9.37 3.17 10.17
CA TRP A 119 9.23 2.17 9.10
C TRP A 119 7.91 1.40 9.19
N GLY A 120 7.20 1.47 10.32
CA GLY A 120 5.87 0.88 10.55
C GLY A 120 4.71 1.72 10.05
N TRP A 121 4.94 3.03 9.99
CA TRP A 121 4.40 3.85 8.92
C TRP A 121 5.29 3.47 7.76
N ALA A 122 4.78 2.72 6.80
CA ALA A 122 5.55 2.34 5.62
C ALA A 122 6.42 3.55 5.25
N LEU A 123 7.74 3.35 5.13
CA LEU A 123 8.49 4.22 4.23
C LEU A 123 7.54 4.45 3.07
N PRO A 124 7.23 5.70 2.71
CA PRO A 124 6.51 5.91 1.51
C PRO A 124 7.43 5.32 0.43
N ILE A 125 7.17 4.08 0.01
CA ILE A 125 6.89 3.87 -1.39
C ILE A 125 5.87 4.97 -1.63
N LEU A 126 6.40 6.08 -2.11
CA LEU A 126 5.70 7.29 -2.44
C LEU A 126 4.63 6.81 -3.40
N ALA A 127 3.45 6.47 -2.88
CA ALA A 127 2.28 6.17 -3.67
C ALA A 127 1.84 7.53 -4.18
N VAL A 128 2.57 8.01 -5.18
CA VAL A 128 2.10 9.04 -6.09
C VAL A 128 0.98 8.37 -6.87
N CYS A 129 -0.25 8.46 -6.34
CA CYS A 129 -1.40 8.55 -7.22
C CYS A 129 -1.35 9.89 -7.95
#